data_AF-A0A966U7Z6-F1
#
_entry.id   AF-A0A966U7Z6-F1
#
_cell.length_a   1.000
_cell.length_b   1.000
_cell.length_c   1.000
_cell.angle_alpha   90.00
_cell.angle_beta   90.00
_cell.angle_gamma   90.00
#
_symmetry.space_group_name_H-M   'P 1'
#
loop_
_entity.id
_entity.type
_entity.pdbx_description
1 polymer ?
#
loop_
_entity_poly.entity_id
_entity_poly.type
_entity_poly.pdbx_seq_one_letter_code
_entity_poly.pdbx_strand_id
1 'polypeptide(L)'
;ISGALAGLGGALLIVGPYGKIEPSIVNLGYGYAGIVIAALARNNLAAIVVSGILFSGLRVGGEKLQISTDTPIHIGVMLQGAILLFALGGEAFRRYRIRVVRMQAVTT
;
A
#
# COMPACT_ATOMS: atom_id res chain seq x y z
N ILE A 1 4.98 18.46 12.40
CA ILE A 1 6.11 18.65 11.46
C ILE A 1 6.06 17.65 10.30
N SER A 2 5.81 16.35 10.55
CA SER A 2 5.73 15.31 9.51
C SER A 2 4.75 15.61 8.37
N GLY A 3 3.57 16.19 8.66
CA GLY A 3 2.59 16.56 7.63
C GLY A 3 3.08 17.63 6.64
N ALA A 4 3.84 18.62 7.12
CA ALA A 4 4.42 19.65 6.25
C ALA A 4 5.51 19.06 5.33
N LEU A 5 6.34 18.15 5.86
CA LEU A 5 7.36 17.44 5.08
C LEU A 5 6.73 16.48 4.05
N ALA A 6 5.65 15.79 4.42
CA ALA A 6 4.90 14.93 3.51
C ALA A 6 4.24 15.75 2.37
N GLY A 7 3.66 16.92 2.70
CA GLY A 7 3.11 17.85 1.72
C GLY A 7 4.17 18.39 0.75
N LEU A 8 5.34 18.78 1.27
CA LEU A 8 6.46 19.22 0.44
C LEU A 8 7.00 18.11 -0.46
N GLY A 9 7.14 16.89 0.06
CA GLY A 9 7.56 15.73 -0.74
C GLY A 9 6.58 15.43 -1.88
N GLY A 10 5.27 15.50 -1.61
CA GLY A 10 4.24 15.35 -2.65
C GLY A 10 4.27 16.47 -3.68
N ALA A 11 4.44 17.73 -3.24
CA ALA A 11 4.55 18.87 -4.15
C ALA A 11 5.76 18.78 -5.07
N LEU A 12 6.92 18.36 -4.55
CA LEU A 12 8.14 18.13 -5.34
C LEU A 12 7.94 17.03 -6.39
N LEU A 13 7.19 15.98 -6.07
CA LEU A 13 6.89 14.88 -7.00
C LEU A 13 6.06 15.33 -8.21
N ILE A 14 5.24 16.38 -8.07
CA ILE A 14 4.38 16.91 -9.13
C ILE A 14 5.13 18.00 -9.92
N VAL A 15 5.81 18.91 -9.21
CA VAL A 15 6.50 20.07 -9.81
C VAL A 15 7.75 19.65 -10.59
N GLY A 16 8.46 18.60 -10.17
CA GLY A 16 9.73 18.18 -10.80
C GLY A 16 9.55 17.42 -12.12
N PRO A 17 9.10 16.15 -12.11
CA PRO A 17 9.06 15.29 -13.29
C PRO A 17 7.96 15.67 -14.30
N TYR A 18 6.84 16.19 -13.84
CA TYR A 18 5.64 16.37 -14.65
C TYR A 18 5.40 17.83 -15.07
N GLY A 19 5.91 18.81 -14.31
CA GLY A 19 5.95 20.24 -14.67
C GLY A 19 4.58 20.91 -14.90
N LYS A 20 3.48 20.15 -14.84
CA LYS A 20 2.10 20.53 -15.12
C LYS A 20 1.19 19.72 -14.20
N ILE A 21 0.14 20.33 -13.65
CA ILE A 21 -0.89 19.58 -12.92
C ILE A 21 -1.81 18.95 -13.96
N GLU A 22 -1.44 17.77 -14.43
CA GLU A 22 -2.26 16.99 -15.34
C GLU A 22 -3.26 16.16 -14.51
N PRO A 23 -4.57 16.18 -14.81
CA PRO A 23 -5.57 15.41 -14.05
C PRO A 23 -5.23 13.92 -13.96
N SER A 24 -4.52 13.40 -14.96
CA SER A 24 -4.03 12.03 -15.01
C SER A 24 -3.18 11.65 -13.78
N ILE A 25 -2.39 12.56 -13.22
CA ILE A 25 -1.45 12.25 -12.12
C ILE A 25 -2.19 11.85 -10.84
N VAL A 26 -3.35 12.47 -10.57
CA VAL A 26 -4.21 12.12 -9.42
C VAL A 26 -4.83 10.72 -9.63
N ASN A 27 -5.12 10.37 -10.88
CA ASN A 27 -5.67 9.06 -11.26
C ASN A 27 -4.60 7.96 -11.35
N LEU A 28 -3.30 8.27 -11.32
CA LEU A 28 -2.22 7.28 -11.37
C LEU A 28 -2.09 6.44 -10.07
N GLY A 29 -2.84 6.77 -9.01
CA GLY A 29 -2.96 5.91 -7.83
C GLY A 29 -1.70 5.81 -6.96
N TYR A 30 -0.74 6.72 -7.09
CA TYR A 30 0.48 6.72 -6.26
C TYR A 30 0.21 6.90 -4.77
N GLY A 31 -0.82 7.67 -4.41
CA GLY A 31 -1.26 7.82 -3.02
C GLY A 31 -1.78 6.51 -2.42
N TYR A 32 -2.53 5.73 -3.20
CA TYR A 32 -3.00 4.40 -2.80
C TYR A 32 -1.82 3.46 -2.54
N ALA A 33 -0.86 3.39 -3.47
CA ALA A 33 0.36 2.60 -3.30
C ALA A 33 1.12 2.97 -2.02
N GLY A 34 1.24 4.27 -1.72
CA GLY A 34 1.89 4.75 -0.51
C GLY A 34 1.23 4.25 0.79
N ILE A 35 -0.10 4.24 0.85
CA ILE A 35 -0.85 3.70 2.00
C ILE A 35 -0.58 2.20 2.17
N VAL A 36 -0.56 1.44 1.07
CA VAL A 36 -0.31 -0.01 1.09
C VAL A 36 1.10 -0.32 1.60
N ILE A 37 2.11 0.38 1.08
CA ILE A 37 3.51 0.20 1.48
C ILE A 37 3.70 0.55 2.97
N ALA A 38 3.08 1.63 3.44
CA ALA A 38 3.14 2.02 4.85
C ALA A 38 2.51 0.98 5.79
N ALA A 39 1.38 0.39 5.38
CA ALA A 39 0.71 -0.68 6.12
C ALA A 39 1.58 -1.95 6.18
N LEU A 40 2.16 -2.36 5.05
CA LEU A 40 3.07 -3.51 4.96
C LEU A 40 4.30 -3.35 5.85
N ALA A 41 4.87 -2.15 5.90
CA ALA A 41 6.12 -1.88 6.60
C ALA A 41 5.99 -1.69 8.12
N ARG A 42 4.77 -1.73 8.67
CA ARG A 42 4.51 -1.63 10.13
C ARG A 42 5.24 -0.44 10.80
N ASN A 43 5.25 0.71 10.14
CA ASN A 43 5.90 1.94 10.60
C ASN A 43 7.44 1.86 10.78
N ASN A 44 8.10 0.85 10.18
CA ASN A 44 9.56 0.73 10.18
C ASN A 44 10.14 1.30 8.88
N LEU A 45 10.99 2.32 8.98
CA LEU A 45 11.60 3.00 7.82
C LEU A 45 12.33 2.04 6.87
N ALA A 46 13.12 1.10 7.39
CA ALA A 46 13.87 0.15 6.56
C ALA A 46 12.92 -0.77 5.77
N ALA A 47 11.84 -1.20 6.42
CA ALA A 47 10.81 -2.01 5.77
C ALA A 47 10.03 -1.22 4.71
N ILE A 48 9.80 0.10 4.91
CA ILE A 48 9.15 0.97 3.92
C ILE A 48 9.93 0.98 2.61
N VAL A 49 11.26 1.12 2.68
CA VAL A 49 12.11 1.16 1.48
C VAL A 49 12.07 -0.17 0.73
N VAL A 50 12.25 -1.29 1.43
CA VAL A 50 12.23 -2.63 0.81
C VAL A 50 10.86 -2.96 0.22
N SER A 51 9.79 -2.76 0.98
CA SER A 51 8.41 -2.99 0.51
C SER A 51 8.06 -2.07 -0.66
N GLY A 52 8.52 -0.81 -0.65
CA GLY A 52 8.30 0.14 -1.74
C GLY A 52 8.94 -0.29 -3.04
N ILE A 53 10.19 -0.77 -3.00
CA ILE A 53 10.90 -1.28 -4.18
C ILE A 53 10.15 -2.50 -4.76
N LEU A 54 9.84 -3.49 -3.92
CA LEU A 54 9.12 -4.69 -4.36
C LEU A 54 7.73 -4.37 -4.93
N PHE A 55 6.98 -3.48 -4.26
CA PHE A 55 5.65 -3.07 -4.69
C PHE A 55 5.69 -2.29 -6.01
N SER A 56 6.68 -1.41 -6.20
CA SER A 56 6.88 -0.68 -7.45
C SER A 56 7.22 -1.62 -8.62
N GLY A 57 8.08 -2.63 -8.37
CA GLY A 57 8.43 -3.65 -9.36
C GLY A 57 7.23 -4.49 -9.77
N LEU A 58 6.39 -4.89 -8.81
CA LEU A 58 5.14 -5.61 -9.07
C LEU A 58 4.16 -4.77 -9.89
N ARG A 59 4.03 -3.48 -9.58
CA ARG A 59 3.17 -2.56 -10.33
C ARG A 59 3.63 -2.41 -11.79
N VAL A 60 4.89 -2.06 -12.00
CA VAL A 60 5.45 -1.86 -13.35
C VAL A 60 5.48 -3.17 -14.14
N GLY A 61 5.79 -4.29 -13.48
CA GLY A 61 5.71 -5.63 -14.08
C GLY A 61 4.28 -6.00 -14.48
N GLY A 62 3.29 -5.68 -13.63
CA GLY A 62 1.87 -5.89 -13.92
C GLY A 62 1.34 -5.00 -15.05
N GLU A 63 1.76 -3.74 -15.13
CA GLU A 63 1.47 -2.83 -16.25
C GLU A 63 2.09 -3.36 -17.56
N LYS A 64 3.34 -3.86 -17.52
CA LYS A 64 4.00 -4.47 -18.69
C LYS A 64 3.30 -5.75 -19.17
N LEU A 65 2.85 -6.61 -18.26
CA LEU A 65 2.10 -7.83 -18.59
C LEU A 65 0.76 -7.53 -19.26
N GLN A 66 0.09 -6.44 -18.86
CA GLN A 66 -1.14 -5.99 -19.50
C GLN A 66 -0.89 -5.52 -20.94
N ILE A 67 0.19 -4.77 -21.17
CA ILE A 67 0.59 -4.31 -22.51
C ILE A 67 0.91 -5.49 -23.43
N SER A 68 1.51 -6.56 -22.91
CA SER A 68 1.90 -7.73 -23.72
C SER A 68 0.76 -8.73 -23.97
N THR A 69 -0.30 -8.73 -23.17
CA THR A 69 -1.35 -9.77 -23.21
C THR A 69 -2.74 -9.20 -23.58
N ASP A 70 -2.85 -7.95 -24.02
CA ASP A 70 -4.13 -7.26 -24.32
C ASP A 70 -5.18 -7.39 -23.20
N THR A 71 -4.71 -7.54 -21.96
CA THR A 71 -5.57 -7.88 -20.83
C THR A 71 -6.05 -6.60 -20.13
N PRO A 72 -7.35 -6.46 -19.77
CA PRO A 72 -7.90 -5.23 -19.21
C PRO A 72 -7.13 -4.71 -17.99
N ILE A 73 -7.02 -3.38 -17.91
CA ILE A 73 -6.22 -2.65 -16.91
C ILE A 73 -6.59 -2.94 -15.44
N HIS A 74 -7.80 -3.47 -15.25
CA HIS A 74 -8.41 -3.74 -13.96
C HIS A 74 -7.71 -4.86 -13.17
N ILE A 75 -6.99 -5.77 -13.83
CA ILE A 75 -6.33 -6.89 -13.15
C ILE A 75 -5.19 -6.41 -12.24
N GLY A 76 -4.39 -5.45 -12.70
CA GLY A 76 -3.30 -4.89 -11.88
C GLY A 76 -3.81 -4.21 -10.61
N VAL A 77 -4.93 -3.50 -10.72
CA VAL A 77 -5.57 -2.83 -9.57
C VAL A 77 -6.19 -3.85 -8.60
N MET A 78 -6.84 -4.90 -9.10
CA MET A 78 -7.36 -5.98 -8.25
C MET A 78 -6.25 -6.70 -7.49
N LEU A 79 -5.10 -6.95 -8.14
CA LEU A 79 -3.96 -7.61 -7.50
C LEU A 79 -3.38 -6.76 -6.37
N GLN A 80 -3.21 -5.45 -6.61
CA GLN A 80 -2.76 -4.51 -5.57
C GLN A 80 -3.76 -4.46 -4.40
N GLY A 81 -5.07 -4.46 -4.69
CA GLY A 81 -6.16 -4.57 -3.71
C GLY A 81 -6.10 -5.84 -2.87
N ALA A 82 -5.89 -6.99 -3.51
CA ALA A 82 -5.77 -8.27 -2.83
C ALA A 82 -4.55 -8.30 -1.91
N ILE A 83 -3.40 -7.78 -2.36
CA ILE A 83 -2.18 -7.69 -1.54
C ILE A 83 -2.44 -6.85 -0.30
N LEU A 84 -3.09 -5.69 -0.44
CA LEU A 84 -3.46 -4.86 0.69
C LEU A 84 -4.39 -5.59 1.66
N LEU A 85 -5.42 -6.26 1.14
CA LEU A 85 -6.40 -6.99 1.94
C LEU A 85 -5.74 -8.12 2.74
N PHE A 86 -4.86 -8.89 2.13
CA PHE A 86 -4.10 -9.94 2.82
C PHE A 86 -3.11 -9.35 3.84
N ALA A 87 -2.43 -8.25 3.51
CA ALA A 87 -1.50 -7.59 4.42
C ALA A 87 -2.19 -7.04 5.67
N LEU A 88 -3.29 -6.30 5.48
CA LEU A 88 -4.11 -5.77 6.58
C LEU A 88 -4.81 -6.88 7.35
N GLY A 89 -5.33 -7.91 6.68
CA GLY A 89 -5.96 -9.06 7.31
C GLY A 89 -4.99 -9.82 8.21
N GLY A 90 -3.77 -10.08 7.74
CA GLY A 90 -2.71 -10.69 8.54
C GLY A 90 -2.25 -9.80 9.71
N GLU A 91 -2.26 -8.48 9.54
CA GLU A 91 -2.01 -7.56 10.64
C GLU A 91 -3.14 -7.57 11.68
N ALA A 92 -4.40 -7.54 11.25
CA ALA A 92 -5.56 -7.64 12.13
C ALA A 92 -5.51 -8.94 12.93
N PHE A 93 -5.20 -10.06 12.28
CA PHE A 93 -5.05 -11.36 12.93
C PHE A 93 -3.92 -11.40 13.97
N ARG A 94 -2.81 -10.69 13.72
CA ARG A 94 -1.69 -10.59 14.67
C ARG A 94 -1.99 -9.67 15.86
N ARG A 95 -2.71 -8.56 15.63
CA ARG A 95 -3.07 -7.57 16.67
C ARG A 95 -4.20 -8.10 17.57
N TYR A 96 -5.20 -8.74 16.98
CA TYR A 96 -6.22 -9.48 17.71
C TYR A 96 -5.68 -10.87 18.06
N ARG A 97 -4.72 -10.95 19.01
CA ARG A 97 -4.46 -12.24 19.67
C ARG A 97 -5.78 -12.69 20.27
N ILE A 98 -6.36 -13.75 19.71
CA ILE A 98 -7.52 -14.44 20.26
C ILE A 98 -7.13 -14.90 21.67
N ARG A 99 -7.44 -14.08 22.67
CA ARG A 99 -7.26 -14.43 24.07
C ARG A 99 -8.44 -15.30 24.42
N VAL A 100 -8.26 -16.61 24.32
CA VAL A 100 -9.24 -17.58 24.84
C VAL A 100 -9.26 -17.39 26.35
N VAL A 101 -10.17 -16.55 26.84
CA VAL A 101 -10.39 -16.38 28.27
C VAL A 101 -11.10 -17.65 28.72
N ARG A 102 -10.36 -18.57 29.36
CA ARG A 102 -10.93 -19.75 29.99
C ARG A 102 -11.76 -19.24 31.17
N MET A 103 -13.07 -19.20 30.99
CA MET A 103 -14.03 -18.79 32.00
C MET A 103 -13.96 -19.81 33.14
N GLN A 104 -13.32 -19.44 34.26
CA GLN A 104 -13.29 -20.28 35.44
C GLN A 104 -14.71 -20.29 36.02
N ALA A 105 -15.30 -21.50 36.09
CA ALA A 105 -16.57 -21.71 36.73
C ALA A 105 -16.46 -21.24 38.20
N VAL A 106 -17.25 -20.23 38.55
CA VAL A 106 -17.39 -19.74 39.91
C VAL A 106 -18.16 -20.80 40.68
N THR A 107 -17.46 -21.57 41.50
CA THR A 107 -18.05 -22.44 42.51
C THR A 107 -18.15 -21.65 43.80
N THR A 108 -19.36 -21.21 44.16
CA THR A 108 -19.79 -21.08 45.56
C THR A 108 -21.30 -21.21 45.63
#